data_AF-A0A8T3KK22-F1
#
_entry.id   AF-A0A8T3KK22-F1
#
_cell.length_a   1.000
_cell.length_b   1.000
_cell.length_c   1.000
_cell.angle_alpha   90.00
_cell.angle_beta   90.00
_cell.angle_gamma   90.00
#
_symmetry.space_group_name_H-M   'P 1'
#
loop_
_entity.id
_entity.type
_entity.pdbx_description
1 polymer ?
#
loop_
_entity_poly.entity_id
_entity_poly.type
_entity_poly.pdbx_seq_one_letter_code
_entity_poly.pdbx_strand_id
1 'polypeptide(L)'
;MAQTIIQLPAANCSINSDMPDRNFSDYYALFLGRFQGQAVYRSLFLFEVPILPSGNIAKVELVLYIMRNDSSDCPKKFSIHRLTESFEQKTVSYDNQPIFDERPYAILTIRDEINTFIRIDITKLYNGWRQGQFPNCGVMLKSSDESRDSLVAFYSKEFENMIFAPRLEVKLRKSLAIEDETRTSNGSNGYSIGNPSEIYFFMGNEYFTDDDLNKALKYYKKAYECFDPGAQYGPKLVLMLVKVLNELDLVEEGLEVISCGLEFYPEFTDLEYIRSELLLSQGKISLAVKGFEKCLAMGDPPSNQRFIPGSGSYRAHYALSELYFELEDYDRAYRYCMEALRLKPDFTEALYKIVPILLEMHNGIGYIKSSVESFFRGSINRSSLMTIADIFIMSRKYDIALDYFVLAEKTDRDSADILYRKGMCLLYLKEFDRAVECFDSVKPGEFYEMARFRIALCEALKGNMYKASQLLEKTNEYKDDDTRTVYKTFVEILEGKKCEPINSNREESGRFVNIIFDLLSIVLTAGPPETFEKSLQLLNLIENDEVLLRLAKLYYSNGYYSLAYQEFMRSIKMFGKIDREGIKMLNRIVSKSSPKHITKEICP
;
A
#
# COMPACT_ATOMS: atom_id res chain seq x y z
N MET A 1 12.90 -6.97 -35.32
CA MET A 1 12.04 -7.15 -34.13
C MET A 1 10.62 -7.41 -34.61
N ALA A 2 9.77 -8.09 -33.83
CA ALA A 2 8.34 -8.17 -34.19
C ALA A 2 7.75 -6.75 -34.12
N GLN A 3 7.18 -6.27 -35.22
CA GLN A 3 6.61 -4.93 -35.29
C GLN A 3 5.23 -4.94 -34.63
N THR A 4 4.99 -3.97 -33.73
CA THR A 4 3.69 -3.73 -33.12
C THR A 4 3.16 -2.39 -33.60
N ILE A 5 1.94 -2.37 -34.12
CA ILE A 5 1.24 -1.16 -34.57
C ILE A 5 0.22 -0.81 -33.49
N ILE A 6 0.26 0.43 -33.01
CA ILE A 6 -0.68 0.96 -32.03
C ILE A 6 -1.73 1.78 -32.77
N GLN A 7 -3.00 1.61 -32.40
CA GLN A 7 -4.10 2.34 -33.00
C GLN A 7 -5.09 2.83 -31.96
N LEU A 8 -5.34 4.13 -31.95
CA LEU A 8 -6.35 4.77 -31.10
C LEU A 8 -7.76 4.64 -31.70
N PRO A 9 -8.82 4.70 -30.89
CA PRO A 9 -10.19 4.67 -31.40
C PRO A 9 -10.47 5.94 -32.21
N ALA A 10 -11.10 5.77 -33.38
CA ALA A 10 -11.73 6.86 -34.10
C ALA A 10 -12.93 7.41 -33.31
N ALA A 11 -13.69 6.53 -32.65
CA ALA A 11 -14.76 6.91 -31.73
C ALA A 11 -14.82 6.03 -30.50
N ASN A 12 -15.19 6.61 -29.36
CA ASN A 12 -15.55 5.90 -28.15
C ASN A 12 -16.64 6.69 -27.39
N CYS A 13 -17.53 5.99 -26.70
CA CYS A 13 -18.53 6.63 -25.85
C CYS A 13 -19.08 5.62 -24.85
N SER A 14 -19.39 6.07 -23.64
CA SER A 14 -20.26 5.31 -22.74
C SER A 14 -21.71 5.76 -22.88
N ILE A 15 -22.62 4.81 -22.73
CA ILE A 15 -24.06 5.03 -22.71
C ILE A 15 -24.61 4.44 -21.41
N ASN A 16 -25.63 5.07 -20.83
CA ASN A 16 -26.18 4.63 -19.55
C ASN A 16 -27.72 4.66 -19.54
N SER A 17 -28.33 3.69 -18.87
CA SER A 17 -29.79 3.52 -18.85
C SER A 17 -30.57 4.51 -17.99
N ASP A 18 -29.90 5.22 -17.07
CA ASP A 18 -30.52 6.19 -16.14
C ASP A 18 -30.64 7.59 -16.76
N MET A 19 -29.76 7.93 -17.70
CA MET A 19 -29.81 9.13 -18.54
C MET A 19 -29.83 8.72 -20.02
N PRO A 20 -30.94 8.13 -20.49
CA PRO A 20 -30.93 7.35 -21.71
C PRO A 20 -30.84 8.17 -23.01
N ASP A 21 -31.22 9.45 -22.96
CA ASP A 21 -31.15 10.42 -24.05
C ASP A 21 -29.83 11.21 -24.08
N ARG A 22 -28.97 11.04 -23.06
CA ARG A 22 -27.74 11.83 -22.90
C ARG A 22 -26.55 11.16 -23.59
N ASN A 23 -25.73 11.99 -24.25
CA ASN A 23 -24.44 11.62 -24.82
C ASN A 23 -23.31 11.94 -23.84
N PHE A 24 -22.31 11.06 -23.76
CA PHE A 24 -21.14 11.21 -22.87
C PHE A 24 -19.82 11.14 -23.65
N SER A 25 -19.83 11.59 -24.89
CA SER A 25 -18.68 11.43 -25.78
C SER A 25 -17.51 12.34 -25.51
N ASP A 26 -17.72 13.41 -24.73
CA ASP A 26 -16.75 14.36 -24.22
C ASP A 26 -16.23 13.98 -22.81
N TYR A 27 -16.74 12.89 -22.24
CA TYR A 27 -16.40 12.48 -20.89
C TYR A 27 -15.06 11.73 -20.85
N TYR A 28 -14.26 12.03 -19.84
CA TYR A 28 -12.90 11.49 -19.68
C TYR A 28 -12.85 10.00 -19.29
N ALA A 29 -13.98 9.41 -18.91
CA ALA A 29 -14.07 8.01 -18.47
C ALA A 29 -15.14 7.24 -19.25
N LEU A 30 -14.89 5.95 -19.42
CA LEU A 30 -15.78 4.98 -20.04
C LEU A 30 -16.27 3.98 -18.99
N PHE A 31 -17.54 4.10 -18.60
CA PHE A 31 -18.17 3.21 -17.63
C PHE A 31 -18.71 1.93 -18.26
N LEU A 32 -18.68 0.85 -17.49
CA LEU A 32 -19.12 -0.47 -17.91
C LEU A 32 -19.70 -1.25 -16.73
N GLY A 33 -20.87 -1.87 -16.91
CA GLY A 33 -21.52 -2.69 -15.88
C GLY A 33 -22.64 -1.96 -15.14
N ARG A 34 -23.19 -2.59 -14.09
CA ARG A 34 -24.30 -2.03 -13.31
C ARG A 34 -23.81 -1.29 -12.07
N PHE A 35 -24.38 -0.11 -11.80
CA PHE A 35 -24.11 0.70 -10.62
C PHE A 35 -25.32 0.70 -9.67
N GLN A 36 -25.12 0.19 -8.45
CA GLN A 36 -26.04 0.27 -7.31
C GLN A 36 -27.50 -0.09 -7.63
N GLY A 37 -27.73 -1.08 -8.49
CA GLY A 37 -29.08 -1.48 -8.88
C GLY A 37 -29.82 -0.47 -9.79
N GLN A 38 -29.24 0.69 -10.12
CA GLN A 38 -29.92 1.81 -10.78
C GLN A 38 -29.58 1.91 -12.27
N ALA A 39 -28.29 2.05 -12.60
CA ALA A 39 -27.84 2.36 -13.95
C ALA A 39 -27.04 1.22 -14.57
N VAL A 40 -27.33 0.88 -15.83
CA VAL A 40 -26.54 -0.05 -16.66
C VAL A 40 -25.71 0.75 -17.64
N TYR A 41 -24.39 0.58 -17.57
CA TYR A 41 -23.42 1.22 -18.45
C TYR A 41 -22.89 0.25 -19.49
N ARG A 42 -22.80 0.73 -20.73
CA ARG A 42 -22.15 0.04 -21.86
C ARG A 42 -21.15 0.98 -22.50
N SER A 43 -20.07 0.43 -23.05
CA SER A 43 -19.03 1.22 -23.72
C SER A 43 -18.88 0.81 -25.17
N LEU A 44 -18.88 1.80 -26.05
CA LEU A 44 -18.79 1.65 -27.50
C LEU A 44 -17.41 2.09 -27.98
N PHE A 45 -16.86 1.39 -28.97
CA PHE A 45 -15.61 1.75 -29.62
C PHE A 45 -15.69 1.54 -31.12
N LEU A 46 -15.11 2.45 -31.90
CA LEU A 46 -14.83 2.30 -33.31
C LEU A 46 -13.33 2.53 -33.52
N PHE A 47 -12.64 1.53 -34.03
CA PHE A 47 -11.27 1.64 -34.48
C PHE A 47 -11.27 1.59 -35.99
N GLU A 48 -10.46 2.41 -36.66
CA GLU A 48 -10.21 2.20 -38.09
C GLU A 48 -9.49 0.86 -38.30
N VAL A 49 -9.51 0.29 -39.50
CA VAL A 49 -8.70 -0.92 -39.79
C VAL A 49 -7.61 -0.50 -40.79
N PRO A 50 -6.34 -0.41 -40.39
CA PRO A 50 -5.26 0.02 -41.28
C PRO A 50 -5.11 -0.93 -42.47
N ILE A 51 -4.85 -0.34 -43.64
CA ILE A 51 -4.45 -1.06 -44.85
C ILE A 51 -2.99 -1.50 -44.65
N LEU A 52 -2.79 -2.75 -44.22
CA LEU A 52 -1.45 -3.29 -43.96
C LEU A 52 -0.85 -3.95 -45.21
N PRO A 53 0.38 -3.59 -45.63
CA PRO A 53 1.08 -4.29 -46.71
C PRO A 53 1.44 -5.70 -46.24
N SER A 54 0.84 -6.73 -46.86
CA SER A 54 1.21 -8.17 -46.86
C SER A 54 1.64 -8.86 -45.54
N GLY A 55 1.42 -8.24 -44.38
CA GLY A 55 1.77 -8.80 -43.07
C GLY A 55 0.75 -9.82 -42.57
N ASN A 56 1.22 -11.02 -42.21
CA ASN A 56 0.46 -11.98 -41.42
C ASN A 56 0.37 -11.48 -39.97
N ILE A 57 -0.84 -11.10 -39.53
CA ILE A 57 -1.10 -10.65 -38.16
C ILE A 57 -0.88 -11.84 -37.20
N ALA A 58 -0.09 -11.61 -36.15
CA ALA A 58 0.15 -12.60 -35.10
C ALA A 58 -0.94 -12.56 -34.03
N LYS A 59 -1.25 -11.34 -33.54
CA LYS A 59 -2.21 -11.11 -32.47
C LYS A 59 -2.72 -9.67 -32.52
N VAL A 60 -3.98 -9.44 -32.16
CA VAL A 60 -4.56 -8.11 -31.94
C VAL A 60 -5.21 -8.06 -30.57
N GLU A 61 -4.78 -7.09 -29.76
CA GLU A 61 -5.28 -6.91 -28.40
C GLU A 61 -5.94 -5.54 -28.27
N LEU A 62 -7.19 -5.50 -27.77
CA LEU A 62 -7.81 -4.29 -27.24
C LEU A 62 -7.24 -4.06 -25.85
N VAL A 63 -6.67 -2.88 -25.63
CA VAL A 63 -5.99 -2.49 -24.39
C VAL A 63 -6.72 -1.32 -23.77
N LEU A 64 -7.17 -1.50 -22.52
CA LEU A 64 -7.96 -0.53 -21.76
C LEU A 64 -7.36 -0.34 -20.37
N TYR A 65 -7.15 0.89 -19.92
CA TYR A 65 -6.66 1.15 -18.56
C TYR A 65 -7.81 1.26 -17.58
N ILE A 66 -7.89 0.37 -16.58
CA ILE A 66 -8.96 0.38 -15.57
C ILE A 66 -8.65 1.41 -14.48
N MET A 67 -9.52 2.40 -14.31
CA MET A 67 -9.38 3.48 -13.32
C MET A 67 -10.36 3.36 -12.15
N ARG A 68 -11.37 2.48 -12.25
CA ARG A 68 -12.36 2.23 -11.21
C ARG A 68 -12.83 0.78 -11.26
N ASN A 69 -12.93 0.16 -10.09
CA ASN A 69 -13.43 -1.21 -9.94
C ASN A 69 -14.24 -1.33 -8.63
N ASP A 70 -15.57 -1.18 -8.69
CA ASP A 70 -16.42 -1.19 -7.49
C ASP A 70 -16.65 -2.63 -6.98
N SER A 71 -16.55 -2.91 -5.68
CA SER A 71 -16.73 -4.28 -5.17
C SER A 71 -15.72 -5.28 -5.76
N SER A 72 -14.42 -4.94 -5.70
CA SER A 72 -13.28 -5.73 -6.19
C SER A 72 -13.20 -7.16 -5.65
N ASP A 73 -13.90 -7.46 -4.56
CA ASP A 73 -13.93 -8.78 -3.91
C ASP A 73 -14.71 -9.84 -4.72
N CYS A 74 -15.44 -9.45 -5.77
CA CYS A 74 -16.20 -10.36 -6.62
C CYS A 74 -15.78 -10.31 -8.09
N PRO A 75 -15.48 -11.45 -8.74
CA PRO A 75 -15.15 -11.49 -10.16
C PRO A 75 -16.33 -11.06 -11.04
N LYS A 76 -16.09 -10.08 -11.91
CA LYS A 76 -17.05 -9.50 -12.87
C LYS A 76 -16.74 -9.98 -14.28
N LYS A 77 -17.75 -10.41 -15.01
CA LYS A 77 -17.60 -10.88 -16.40
C LYS A 77 -18.17 -9.87 -17.37
N PHE A 78 -17.38 -9.53 -18.38
CA PHE A 78 -17.78 -8.64 -19.46
C PHE A 78 -17.60 -9.31 -20.81
N SER A 79 -18.46 -8.98 -21.75
CA SER A 79 -18.45 -9.53 -23.10
C SER A 79 -18.24 -8.43 -24.14
N ILE A 80 -17.49 -8.78 -25.20
CA ILE A 80 -17.30 -7.95 -26.38
C ILE A 80 -18.22 -8.45 -27.50
N HIS A 81 -19.04 -7.53 -28.01
CA HIS A 81 -19.99 -7.76 -29.09
C HIS A 81 -19.62 -6.90 -30.29
N ARG A 82 -19.79 -7.45 -31.49
CA ARG A 82 -19.61 -6.73 -32.75
C ARG A 82 -20.85 -5.90 -33.02
N LEU A 83 -20.69 -4.63 -33.38
CA LEU A 83 -21.80 -3.81 -33.86
C LEU A 83 -22.15 -4.20 -35.30
N THR A 84 -23.45 -4.27 -35.61
CA THR A 84 -23.96 -4.47 -36.97
C THR A 84 -24.44 -3.17 -37.61
N GLU A 85 -24.53 -2.11 -36.82
CA GLU A 85 -24.94 -0.77 -37.21
C GLU A 85 -23.88 0.23 -36.74
N SER A 86 -23.53 1.19 -37.59
CA SER A 86 -22.58 2.25 -37.24
C SER A 86 -23.19 3.25 -36.28
N PHE A 87 -22.36 3.89 -35.46
CA PHE A 87 -22.80 4.94 -34.54
C PHE A 87 -22.00 6.23 -34.74
N GLU A 88 -22.62 7.37 -34.45
CA GLU A 88 -21.96 8.68 -34.45
C GLU A 88 -21.61 9.07 -33.01
N GLN A 89 -20.32 9.34 -32.74
CA GLN A 89 -19.80 9.55 -31.39
C GLN A 89 -20.58 10.65 -30.65
N LYS A 90 -20.87 11.77 -31.33
CA LYS A 90 -21.46 12.97 -30.70
C LYS A 90 -22.96 12.87 -30.42
N THR A 91 -23.64 11.83 -30.92
CA THR A 91 -25.10 11.70 -30.81
C THR A 91 -25.56 10.37 -30.25
N VAL A 92 -24.67 9.39 -30.09
CA VAL A 92 -25.03 8.08 -29.53
C VAL A 92 -25.40 8.21 -28.05
N SER A 93 -26.42 7.48 -27.63
CA SER A 93 -27.03 7.48 -26.31
C SER A 93 -27.55 6.07 -26.04
N TYR A 94 -28.18 5.85 -24.88
CA TYR A 94 -28.75 4.55 -24.57
C TYR A 94 -30.01 4.27 -25.41
N ASP A 95 -30.83 5.30 -25.68
CA ASP A 95 -32.08 5.19 -26.45
C ASP A 95 -31.84 4.88 -27.94
N ASN A 96 -30.77 5.40 -28.52
CA ASN A 96 -30.41 5.21 -29.94
C ASN A 96 -29.14 4.36 -30.13
N GLN A 97 -28.84 3.48 -29.17
CA GLN A 97 -27.65 2.63 -29.24
C GLN A 97 -27.68 1.71 -30.48
N PRO A 98 -26.53 1.47 -31.12
CA PRO A 98 -26.46 0.66 -32.34
C PRO A 98 -26.82 -0.80 -32.09
N ILE A 99 -27.43 -1.45 -33.08
CA ILE A 99 -27.69 -2.90 -33.04
C ILE A 99 -26.35 -3.67 -33.03
N PHE A 100 -26.29 -4.74 -32.24
CA PHE A 100 -25.11 -5.58 -32.08
C PHE A 100 -25.44 -7.08 -32.20
N ASP A 101 -24.40 -7.87 -32.45
CA ASP A 101 -24.47 -9.33 -32.50
C ASP A 101 -24.48 -9.92 -31.07
N GLU A 102 -25.54 -10.63 -30.70
CA GLU A 102 -25.69 -11.25 -29.38
C GLU A 102 -24.61 -12.29 -29.06
N ARG A 103 -23.93 -12.84 -30.08
CA ARG A 103 -22.83 -13.78 -29.86
C ARG A 103 -21.55 -13.01 -29.48
N PRO A 104 -20.97 -13.24 -28.28
CA PRO A 104 -19.76 -12.55 -27.87
C PRO A 104 -18.54 -13.08 -28.63
N TYR A 105 -17.65 -12.17 -29.03
CA TYR A 105 -16.36 -12.50 -29.65
C TYR A 105 -15.27 -12.80 -28.63
N ALA A 106 -15.33 -12.15 -27.48
CA ALA A 106 -14.45 -12.37 -26.35
C ALA A 106 -15.23 -12.15 -25.05
N ILE A 107 -14.81 -12.85 -24.01
CA ILE A 107 -15.28 -12.67 -22.64
C ILE A 107 -14.04 -12.41 -21.79
N LEU A 108 -14.08 -11.37 -20.97
CA LEU A 108 -13.05 -11.08 -19.99
C LEU A 108 -13.63 -11.19 -18.58
N THR A 109 -12.78 -11.51 -17.62
CA THR A 109 -13.11 -11.49 -16.19
C THR A 109 -12.19 -10.49 -15.50
N ILE A 110 -12.77 -9.51 -14.81
CA ILE A 110 -12.06 -8.55 -13.96
C ILE A 110 -12.35 -8.95 -12.52
N ARG A 111 -11.30 -9.16 -11.73
CA ARG A 111 -11.32 -9.47 -10.31
C ARG A 111 -11.01 -8.20 -9.53
N ASP A 112 -9.79 -8.12 -8.98
CA ASP A 112 -9.25 -7.03 -8.20
C ASP A 112 -8.44 -6.04 -9.03
N GLU A 113 -8.32 -6.22 -10.35
CA GLU A 113 -7.55 -5.31 -11.21
C GLU A 113 -8.11 -3.88 -11.13
N ILE A 114 -7.24 -2.93 -10.78
CA ILE A 114 -7.48 -1.49 -10.76
C ILE A 114 -6.14 -0.79 -11.01
N ASN A 115 -6.14 0.38 -11.64
CA ASN A 115 -4.94 1.14 -12.00
C ASN A 115 -3.94 0.35 -12.86
N THR A 116 -4.43 -0.51 -13.75
CA THR A 116 -3.63 -1.37 -14.64
C THR A 116 -4.28 -1.51 -16.03
N PHE A 117 -3.58 -2.09 -16.99
CA PHE A 117 -4.10 -2.35 -18.34
C PHE A 117 -4.77 -3.72 -18.46
N ILE A 118 -6.05 -3.71 -18.87
CA ILE A 118 -6.80 -4.89 -19.28
C ILE A 118 -6.56 -5.14 -20.77
N ARG A 119 -6.14 -6.36 -21.13
CA ARG A 119 -5.80 -6.76 -22.50
C ARG A 119 -6.75 -7.86 -22.97
N ILE A 120 -7.43 -7.62 -24.08
CA ILE A 120 -8.47 -8.51 -24.59
C ILE A 120 -8.14 -8.91 -26.03
N ASP A 121 -7.98 -10.21 -26.28
CA ASP A 121 -7.68 -10.72 -27.61
C ASP A 121 -8.91 -10.62 -28.52
N ILE A 122 -8.81 -9.76 -29.54
CA ILE A 122 -9.84 -9.57 -30.56
C ILE A 122 -9.37 -9.99 -31.96
N THR A 123 -8.32 -10.82 -32.04
CA THR A 123 -7.67 -11.19 -33.30
C THR A 123 -8.64 -11.76 -34.33
N LYS A 124 -9.61 -12.58 -33.91
CA LYS A 124 -10.63 -13.15 -34.80
C LYS A 124 -11.56 -12.08 -35.37
N LEU A 125 -12.04 -11.17 -34.53
CA LEU A 125 -12.93 -10.09 -34.93
C LEU A 125 -12.24 -9.14 -35.91
N TYR A 126 -11.03 -8.71 -35.56
CA TYR A 126 -10.23 -7.79 -36.37
C TYR A 126 -9.91 -8.38 -37.76
N ASN A 127 -9.58 -9.68 -37.84
CA ASN A 127 -9.37 -10.34 -39.12
C ASN A 127 -10.66 -10.44 -39.95
N GLY A 128 -11.82 -10.61 -39.31
CA GLY A 128 -13.12 -10.60 -40.00
C GLY A 128 -13.41 -9.25 -40.68
N TRP A 129 -13.11 -8.12 -40.02
CA TRP A 129 -13.18 -6.80 -40.63
C TRP A 129 -12.20 -6.65 -41.80
N ARG A 130 -10.95 -7.06 -41.60
CA ARG A 130 -9.90 -6.95 -42.63
C ARG A 130 -10.21 -7.77 -43.89
N GLN A 131 -10.81 -8.95 -43.73
CA GLN A 131 -11.16 -9.85 -44.82
C GLN A 131 -12.49 -9.48 -45.49
N GLY A 132 -13.18 -8.44 -45.01
CA GLY A 132 -14.48 -8.04 -45.55
C GLY A 132 -15.60 -9.04 -45.27
N GLN A 133 -15.45 -9.90 -44.25
CA GLN A 133 -16.49 -10.86 -43.86
C GLN A 133 -17.75 -10.15 -43.36
N PHE A 134 -17.57 -8.98 -42.74
CA PHE A 134 -18.61 -8.06 -42.29
C PHE A 134 -18.05 -6.65 -42.17
N PRO A 135 -18.90 -5.60 -42.27
CA PRO A 135 -18.46 -4.21 -42.11
C PRO A 135 -17.92 -3.94 -40.70
N ASN A 136 -17.00 -2.98 -40.61
CA ASN A 136 -16.49 -2.49 -39.33
C ASN A 136 -17.37 -1.34 -38.81
N CYS A 137 -18.38 -1.68 -38.03
CA CYS A 137 -19.25 -0.73 -37.35
C CYS A 137 -18.81 -0.47 -35.89
N GLY A 138 -17.71 -1.07 -35.45
CA GLY A 138 -17.22 -0.99 -34.07
C GLY A 138 -17.62 -2.16 -33.17
N VAL A 139 -17.43 -1.96 -31.87
CA VAL A 139 -17.69 -2.95 -30.81
C VAL A 139 -18.42 -2.33 -29.63
N MET A 140 -19.23 -3.16 -28.97
CA MET A 140 -19.85 -2.86 -27.69
C MET A 140 -19.26 -3.77 -26.61
N LEU A 141 -18.85 -3.18 -25.50
CA LEU A 141 -18.56 -3.87 -24.25
C LEU A 141 -19.77 -3.73 -23.33
N LYS A 142 -20.20 -4.84 -22.74
CA LYS A 142 -21.27 -4.87 -21.75
C LYS A 142 -21.01 -5.91 -20.65
N SER A 143 -21.70 -5.80 -19.51
CA SER A 143 -21.70 -6.87 -18.50
C SER A 143 -22.36 -8.12 -19.08
N SER A 144 -21.78 -9.28 -18.79
CA SER A 144 -22.39 -10.57 -19.12
C SER A 144 -23.64 -10.83 -18.29
N ASP A 145 -23.76 -10.19 -17.12
CA ASP A 145 -24.96 -10.18 -16.28
C ASP A 145 -25.26 -8.75 -15.83
N GLU A 146 -26.19 -8.10 -16.51
CA GLU A 146 -26.61 -6.72 -16.22
C GLU A 146 -27.62 -6.64 -15.05
N SER A 147 -27.96 -7.75 -14.40
CA SER A 147 -28.80 -7.76 -13.19
C SER A 147 -28.02 -7.51 -11.90
N ARG A 148 -26.70 -7.68 -11.93
CA ARG A 148 -25.81 -7.58 -10.76
C ARG A 148 -24.88 -6.38 -10.85
N ASP A 149 -24.63 -5.75 -9.71
CA ASP A 149 -23.66 -4.67 -9.58
C ASP A 149 -22.27 -5.15 -9.97
N SER A 150 -21.66 -4.39 -10.88
CA SER A 150 -20.47 -4.80 -11.62
C SER A 150 -19.70 -3.60 -12.18
N LEU A 151 -19.96 -2.39 -11.70
CA LEU A 151 -19.40 -1.17 -12.30
C LEU A 151 -17.86 -1.20 -12.30
N VAL A 152 -17.30 -0.95 -13.48
CA VAL A 152 -15.90 -0.59 -13.70
C VAL A 152 -15.84 0.65 -14.59
N ALA A 153 -14.70 1.35 -14.59
CA ALA A 153 -14.45 2.43 -15.55
C ALA A 153 -13.05 2.36 -16.12
N PHE A 154 -12.93 2.72 -17.40
CA PHE A 154 -11.67 2.89 -18.11
C PHE A 154 -11.48 4.34 -18.51
N TYR A 155 -10.26 4.77 -18.83
CA TYR A 155 -10.09 6.09 -19.43
C TYR A 155 -10.65 6.15 -20.86
N SER A 156 -11.20 7.31 -21.21
CA SER A 156 -11.66 7.66 -22.55
C SER A 156 -10.50 8.19 -23.40
N LYS A 157 -10.67 8.23 -24.73
CA LYS A 157 -9.77 8.96 -25.62
C LYS A 157 -9.75 10.47 -25.34
N GLU A 158 -10.81 11.00 -24.72
CA GLU A 158 -10.92 12.41 -24.31
C GLU A 158 -10.18 12.71 -23.00
N PHE A 159 -9.57 11.70 -22.36
CA PHE A 159 -8.71 11.94 -21.21
C PHE A 159 -7.41 12.63 -21.65
N GLU A 160 -7.00 13.65 -20.90
CA GLU A 160 -5.84 14.51 -21.24
C GLU A 160 -4.55 13.73 -21.49
N ASN A 161 -4.41 12.57 -20.84
CA ASN A 161 -3.24 11.72 -20.98
C ASN A 161 -3.51 10.54 -21.95
N MET A 162 -3.00 10.68 -23.18
CA MET A 162 -3.17 9.73 -24.28
C MET A 162 -2.59 8.33 -24.03
N ILE A 163 -1.74 8.14 -23.00
CA ILE A 163 -1.16 6.81 -22.68
C ILE A 163 -2.20 5.86 -22.10
N PHE A 164 -3.15 6.41 -21.35
CA PHE A 164 -4.24 5.65 -20.78
C PHE A 164 -5.43 5.52 -21.74
N ALA A 165 -5.36 6.19 -22.89
CA ALA A 165 -6.40 6.10 -23.90
C ALA A 165 -6.56 4.64 -24.37
N PRO A 166 -7.80 4.22 -24.67
CA PRO A 166 -8.07 2.94 -25.29
C PRO A 166 -7.25 2.78 -26.58
N ARG A 167 -6.74 1.58 -26.84
CA ARG A 167 -5.96 1.32 -28.07
C ARG A 167 -6.06 -0.13 -28.52
N LEU A 168 -5.81 -0.37 -29.81
CA LEU A 168 -5.45 -1.67 -30.34
C LEU A 168 -3.94 -1.79 -30.46
N GLU A 169 -3.42 -2.95 -30.04
CA GLU A 169 -2.04 -3.36 -30.29
C GLU A 169 -2.04 -4.52 -31.31
N VAL A 170 -1.64 -4.22 -32.54
CA VAL A 170 -1.56 -5.19 -33.65
C VAL A 170 -0.13 -5.68 -33.79
N LYS A 171 0.11 -6.94 -33.39
CA LYS A 171 1.42 -7.60 -33.46
C LYS A 171 1.55 -8.34 -34.80
N LEU A 172 2.62 -8.08 -35.55
CA LEU A 172 2.89 -8.73 -36.85
C LEU A 172 3.81 -9.96 -36.70
N ARG A 173 3.58 -11.01 -37.48
CA ARG A 173 4.51 -12.15 -37.60
C ARG A 173 5.74 -11.72 -38.41
N LYS A 174 6.92 -12.21 -38.00
CA LYS A 174 8.17 -11.97 -38.72
C LYS A 174 8.10 -12.64 -40.10
N SER A 175 8.22 -11.86 -41.18
CA SER A 175 8.48 -12.40 -42.51
C SER A 175 9.92 -12.91 -42.57
N LEU A 176 10.14 -14.12 -43.09
CA LEU A 176 11.45 -14.59 -43.53
C LEU A 176 11.57 -14.29 -45.02
N ALA A 177 12.21 -13.18 -45.39
CA ALA A 177 12.74 -13.00 -46.73
C ALA A 177 13.84 -11.91 -46.74
N ILE A 178 15.06 -12.39 -47.00
CA ILE A 178 16.12 -11.92 -47.91
C ILE A 178 16.30 -10.40 -48.06
N GLU A 179 17.54 -9.98 -47.79
CA GLU A 179 18.13 -8.68 -48.05
C GLU A 179 17.85 -8.17 -49.47
N ASP A 180 17.47 -6.91 -49.60
CA ASP A 180 18.04 -6.08 -50.68
C ASP A 180 17.96 -4.60 -50.35
N GLU A 181 19.08 -3.93 -50.61
CA GLU A 181 19.30 -2.50 -50.41
C GLU A 181 18.61 -1.65 -51.48
N THR A 182 18.48 -0.36 -51.14
CA THR A 182 18.25 0.82 -51.99
C THR A 182 16.81 1.10 -52.46
N ARG A 183 16.25 2.21 -51.95
CA ARG A 183 16.03 3.45 -52.74
C ARG A 183 15.39 4.54 -51.87
N THR A 184 16.08 5.68 -51.86
CA THR A 184 15.60 7.00 -51.44
C THR A 184 14.41 7.48 -52.28
N SER A 185 13.38 8.07 -51.65
CA SER A 185 12.88 9.43 -51.97
C SER A 185 11.61 9.80 -51.18
N ASN A 186 11.71 10.96 -50.52
CA ASN A 186 10.71 11.98 -50.18
C ASN A 186 9.20 11.67 -50.22
N GLY A 187 8.51 12.03 -49.13
CA GLY A 187 7.05 12.20 -49.11
C GLY A 187 6.49 12.54 -47.73
N SER A 188 6.37 13.84 -47.45
CA SER A 188 5.64 14.55 -46.40
C SER A 188 4.47 13.83 -45.67
N ASN A 189 4.59 13.74 -44.35
CA ASN A 189 3.65 14.15 -43.28
C ASN A 189 3.90 13.30 -42.03
N GLY A 190 4.88 13.72 -41.23
CA GLY A 190 5.25 13.04 -40.00
C GLY A 190 4.21 13.26 -38.91
N TYR A 191 3.42 12.23 -38.62
CA TYR A 191 2.87 12.05 -37.28
C TYR A 191 4.03 11.67 -36.36
N SER A 192 4.29 12.50 -35.34
CA SER A 192 5.34 12.28 -34.35
C SER A 192 5.13 10.92 -33.67
N ILE A 193 6.06 10.00 -33.91
CA ILE A 193 6.25 8.80 -33.10
C ILE A 193 6.49 9.30 -31.67
N GLY A 194 5.74 8.79 -30.68
CA GLY A 194 5.92 9.17 -29.27
C GLY A 194 7.39 9.04 -28.85
N ASN A 195 7.88 9.98 -28.04
CA ASN A 195 9.29 10.04 -27.64
C ASN A 195 9.72 8.67 -27.09
N PRO A 196 10.76 8.00 -27.63
CA PRO A 196 11.19 6.69 -27.15
C PRO A 196 11.46 6.64 -25.64
N SER A 197 11.92 7.75 -25.05
CA SER A 197 12.12 7.89 -23.60
C SER A 197 10.81 7.77 -22.82
N GLU A 198 9.74 8.40 -23.32
CA GLU A 198 8.41 8.36 -22.72
C GLU A 198 7.84 6.94 -22.71
N ILE A 199 7.97 6.19 -23.81
CA ILE A 199 7.55 4.79 -23.89
C ILE A 199 8.29 3.94 -22.84
N TYR A 200 9.61 4.10 -22.73
CA TYR A 200 10.39 3.37 -21.74
C TYR A 200 10.06 3.76 -20.31
N PHE A 201 9.75 5.03 -20.05
CA PHE A 201 9.29 5.48 -18.74
C PHE A 201 7.99 4.76 -18.33
N PHE A 202 7.03 4.64 -19.25
CA PHE A 202 5.80 3.89 -18.96
C PHE A 202 6.02 2.41 -18.75
N MET A 203 6.88 1.77 -19.56
CA MET A 203 7.26 0.38 -19.31
C MET A 203 7.92 0.22 -17.93
N GLY A 204 8.72 1.19 -17.49
CA GLY A 204 9.27 1.23 -16.14
C GLY A 204 8.18 1.28 -15.06
N ASN A 205 7.16 2.14 -15.24
CA ASN A 205 6.03 2.25 -14.29
C ASN A 205 5.21 0.95 -14.20
N GLU A 206 4.97 0.27 -15.33
CA GLU A 206 4.25 -1.01 -15.35
C GLU A 206 5.00 -2.06 -14.51
N TYR A 207 6.29 -2.26 -14.79
CA TYR A 207 7.09 -3.22 -14.03
C TYR A 207 7.30 -2.83 -12.57
N PHE A 208 7.32 -1.52 -12.27
CA PHE A 208 7.36 -1.03 -10.89
C PHE A 208 6.06 -1.40 -10.14
N THR A 209 4.92 -1.32 -10.81
CA THR A 209 3.61 -1.69 -10.24
C THR A 209 3.50 -3.20 -10.03
N ASP A 210 4.09 -3.99 -10.92
CA ASP A 210 4.19 -5.45 -10.80
C ASP A 210 5.25 -5.92 -9.77
N ASP A 211 5.88 -5.00 -9.03
CA ASP A 211 6.99 -5.26 -8.09
C ASP A 211 8.22 -5.94 -8.73
N ASP A 212 8.34 -5.91 -10.07
CA ASP A 212 9.50 -6.39 -10.81
C ASP A 212 10.54 -5.26 -10.94
N LEU A 213 11.18 -4.94 -9.81
CA LEU A 213 12.12 -3.83 -9.67
C LEU A 213 13.29 -3.88 -10.67
N ASN A 214 13.77 -5.09 -11.03
CA ASN A 214 14.86 -5.25 -11.98
C ASN A 214 14.44 -4.85 -13.40
N LYS A 215 13.24 -5.24 -13.84
CA LYS A 215 12.72 -4.79 -15.13
C LYS A 215 12.36 -3.31 -15.09
N ALA A 216 11.78 -2.83 -13.99
CA ALA A 216 11.51 -1.41 -13.80
C ALA A 216 12.78 -0.58 -13.99
N LEU A 217 13.87 -0.96 -13.29
CA LEU A 217 15.18 -0.30 -13.41
C LEU A 217 15.68 -0.30 -14.85
N LYS A 218 15.62 -1.44 -15.53
CA LYS A 218 16.06 -1.57 -16.92
C LYS A 218 15.34 -0.57 -17.84
N TYR A 219 14.02 -0.44 -17.70
CA TYR A 219 13.24 0.44 -18.54
C TYR A 219 13.39 1.92 -18.15
N TYR A 220 13.48 2.24 -16.85
CA TYR A 220 13.82 3.61 -16.43
C TYR A 220 15.21 4.04 -16.90
N LYS A 221 16.22 3.16 -16.86
CA LYS A 221 17.55 3.47 -17.43
C LYS A 221 17.48 3.74 -18.92
N LYS A 222 16.73 2.95 -19.69
CA LYS A 222 16.51 3.21 -21.13
C LYS A 222 15.77 4.52 -21.40
N ALA A 223 14.81 4.87 -20.56
CA ALA A 223 14.16 6.17 -20.63
C ALA A 223 15.17 7.29 -20.37
N TYR A 224 16.05 7.10 -19.39
CA TYR A 224 17.07 8.06 -19.00
C TYR A 224 18.21 8.19 -20.03
N GLU A 225 18.55 7.14 -20.79
CA GLU A 225 19.53 7.19 -21.88
C GLU A 225 19.11 8.16 -23.01
N CYS A 226 17.81 8.27 -23.26
CA CYS A 226 17.22 9.21 -24.23
C CYS A 226 16.52 10.38 -23.53
N PHE A 227 16.95 10.74 -22.32
CA PHE A 227 16.27 11.70 -21.46
C PHE A 227 16.10 13.08 -22.11
N ASP A 228 14.87 13.57 -22.08
CA ASP A 228 14.53 14.95 -22.43
C ASP A 228 14.13 15.72 -21.16
N PRO A 229 15.00 16.62 -20.64
CA PRO A 229 14.70 17.43 -19.47
C PRO A 229 13.49 18.37 -19.63
N GLY A 230 13.11 18.70 -20.87
CA GLY A 230 11.94 19.53 -21.15
C GLY A 230 10.61 18.76 -21.11
N ALA A 231 10.67 17.43 -21.07
CA ALA A 231 9.48 16.60 -21.10
C ALA A 231 8.70 16.65 -19.78
N GLN A 232 7.37 16.64 -19.87
CA GLN A 232 6.48 16.74 -18.72
C GLN A 232 6.69 15.60 -17.69
N TYR A 233 7.04 14.40 -18.16
CA TYR A 233 7.35 13.25 -17.31
C TYR A 233 8.78 13.28 -16.74
N GLY A 234 9.63 14.20 -17.18
CA GLY A 234 11.06 14.22 -16.87
C GLY A 234 11.37 14.21 -15.37
N PRO A 235 10.80 15.11 -14.55
CA PRO A 235 10.98 15.08 -13.09
C PRO A 235 10.51 13.75 -12.46
N LYS A 236 9.37 13.23 -12.93
CA LYS A 236 8.81 11.96 -12.45
C LYS A 236 9.72 10.77 -12.80
N LEU A 237 10.30 10.74 -14.00
CA LEU A 237 11.24 9.69 -14.41
C LEU A 237 12.48 9.67 -13.50
N VAL A 238 13.08 10.83 -13.25
CA VAL A 238 14.25 10.93 -12.35
C VAL A 238 13.88 10.42 -10.96
N LEU A 239 12.75 10.87 -10.41
CA LEU A 239 12.24 10.41 -9.12
C LEU A 239 12.04 8.89 -9.07
N MET A 240 11.40 8.30 -10.08
CA MET A 240 11.13 6.87 -10.13
C MET A 240 12.40 6.04 -10.29
N LEU A 241 13.36 6.51 -11.09
CA LEU A 241 14.66 5.86 -11.24
C LEU A 241 15.42 5.83 -9.90
N VAL A 242 15.46 6.96 -9.18
CA VAL A 242 16.08 7.03 -7.84
C VAL A 242 15.37 6.11 -6.85
N LYS A 243 14.04 6.06 -6.88
CA LYS A 243 13.24 5.20 -6.00
C LYS A 243 13.57 3.72 -6.21
N VAL A 244 13.61 3.26 -7.47
CA VAL A 244 13.97 1.86 -7.78
C VAL A 244 15.41 1.55 -7.39
N LEU A 245 16.34 2.47 -7.63
CA LEU A 245 17.74 2.29 -7.22
C LEU A 245 17.86 2.13 -5.69
N ASN A 246 17.12 2.93 -4.91
CA ASN A 246 17.07 2.79 -3.45
C ASN A 246 16.44 1.46 -2.99
N GLU A 247 15.37 1.01 -3.65
CA GLU A 247 14.73 -0.28 -3.31
C GLU A 247 15.64 -1.48 -3.65
N LEU A 248 16.51 -1.35 -4.66
CA LEU A 248 17.52 -2.33 -5.03
C LEU A 248 18.86 -2.17 -4.26
N ASP A 249 18.92 -1.28 -3.26
CA ASP A 249 20.13 -0.96 -2.47
C ASP A 249 21.33 -0.44 -3.30
N LEU A 250 21.06 0.08 -4.51
CA LEU A 250 22.02 0.71 -5.40
C LEU A 250 22.17 2.20 -5.06
N VAL A 251 22.54 2.49 -3.81
CA VAL A 251 22.47 3.85 -3.24
C VAL A 251 23.37 4.86 -3.95
N GLU A 252 24.60 4.47 -4.31
CA GLU A 252 25.56 5.39 -4.97
C GLU A 252 25.07 5.80 -6.37
N GLU A 253 24.55 4.87 -7.17
CA GLU A 253 23.91 5.20 -8.46
C GLU A 253 22.71 6.13 -8.26
N GLY A 254 21.91 5.92 -7.20
CA GLY A 254 20.82 6.82 -6.85
C GLY A 254 21.28 8.25 -6.55
N LEU A 255 22.39 8.41 -5.81
CA LEU A 255 22.97 9.72 -5.51
C LEU A 255 23.54 10.42 -6.75
N GLU A 256 24.11 9.66 -7.70
CA GLU A 256 24.56 10.17 -9.00
C GLU A 256 23.37 10.68 -9.82
N VAL A 257 22.30 9.89 -9.94
CA VAL A 257 21.08 10.28 -10.65
C VAL A 257 20.44 11.52 -10.03
N ILE A 258 20.40 11.63 -8.69
CA ILE A 258 19.92 12.84 -8.02
C ILE A 258 20.78 14.05 -8.39
N SER A 259 22.11 13.90 -8.36
CA SER A 259 23.03 14.99 -8.65
C SER A 259 22.82 15.52 -10.08
N CYS A 260 22.74 14.62 -11.06
CA CYS A 260 22.40 14.97 -12.44
C CYS A 260 20.98 15.59 -12.55
N GLY A 261 20.00 15.02 -11.86
CA GLY A 261 18.61 15.49 -11.88
C GLY A 261 18.47 16.93 -11.39
N LEU A 262 19.24 17.32 -10.36
CA LEU A 262 19.25 18.66 -9.80
C LEU A 262 19.98 19.69 -10.68
N GLU A 263 20.82 19.26 -11.62
CA GLU A 263 21.37 20.16 -12.65
C GLU A 263 20.26 20.63 -13.61
N PHE A 264 19.33 19.74 -13.94
CA PHE A 264 18.18 20.04 -14.81
C PHE A 264 17.02 20.68 -14.07
N TYR A 265 16.78 20.29 -12.82
CA TYR A 265 15.68 20.77 -11.98
C TYR A 265 16.20 21.31 -10.63
N PRO A 266 16.80 22.52 -10.59
CA PRO A 266 17.41 23.06 -9.37
C PRO A 266 16.44 23.29 -8.20
N GLU A 267 15.14 23.46 -8.50
CA GLU A 267 14.08 23.70 -7.51
C GLU A 267 13.36 22.40 -7.08
N PHE A 268 13.88 21.22 -7.48
CA PHE A 268 13.24 19.94 -7.21
C PHE A 268 13.54 19.44 -5.79
N THR A 269 12.94 20.08 -4.79
CA THR A 269 13.16 19.80 -3.37
C THR A 269 12.94 18.32 -2.99
N ASP A 270 12.05 17.60 -3.66
CA ASP A 270 11.83 16.17 -3.39
C ASP A 270 13.09 15.32 -3.63
N LEU A 271 13.91 15.66 -4.63
CA LEU A 271 15.18 14.96 -4.87
C LEU A 271 16.20 15.24 -3.77
N GLU A 272 16.23 16.48 -3.27
CA GLU A 272 17.06 16.85 -2.12
C GLU A 272 16.62 16.15 -0.84
N TYR A 273 15.31 16.00 -0.66
CA TYR A 273 14.73 15.25 0.46
C TYR A 273 15.14 13.78 0.39
N ILE A 274 14.98 13.12 -0.76
CA ILE A 274 15.42 11.72 -0.95
C ILE A 274 16.93 11.57 -0.79
N ARG A 275 17.72 12.53 -1.30
CA ARG A 275 19.18 12.53 -1.09
C ARG A 275 19.53 12.48 0.39
N SER A 276 18.83 13.28 1.18
CA SER A 276 19.03 13.35 2.63
C SER A 276 18.66 12.05 3.32
N GLU A 277 17.56 11.40 2.91
CA GLU A 277 17.18 10.07 3.40
C GLU A 277 18.20 8.97 3.02
N LEU A 278 18.72 9.00 1.78
CA LEU A 278 19.76 8.07 1.34
C LEU A 278 21.05 8.24 2.14
N LEU A 279 21.51 9.48 2.33
CA LEU A 279 22.68 9.78 3.17
C LEU A 279 22.46 9.32 4.61
N LEU A 280 21.26 9.51 5.16
CA LEU A 280 20.92 9.02 6.49
C LEU A 280 20.96 7.49 6.55
N SER A 281 20.48 6.80 5.52
CA SER A 281 20.53 5.33 5.43
C SER A 281 21.97 4.78 5.39
N GLN A 282 22.92 5.57 4.89
CA GLN A 282 24.36 5.27 4.91
C GLN A 282 25.05 5.67 6.23
N GLY A 283 24.31 6.18 7.22
CA GLY A 283 24.86 6.66 8.48
C GLY A 283 25.59 8.01 8.38
N LYS A 284 25.48 8.72 7.24
CA LYS A 284 26.09 10.05 7.03
C LYS A 284 25.22 11.15 7.64
N ILE A 285 25.00 11.09 8.95
CA ILE A 285 24.03 11.92 9.71
C ILE A 285 24.24 13.42 9.47
N SER A 286 25.48 13.91 9.55
CA SER A 286 25.78 15.34 9.38
C SER A 286 25.44 15.88 7.99
N LEU A 287 25.55 15.03 6.95
CA LEU A 287 25.17 15.40 5.58
C LEU A 287 23.66 15.36 5.40
N ALA A 288 22.98 14.38 6.01
CA ALA A 288 21.53 14.32 6.02
C ALA A 288 20.90 15.56 6.67
N VAL A 289 21.42 16.01 7.83
CA VAL A 289 20.97 17.27 8.47
C VAL A 289 21.06 18.45 7.52
N LYS A 290 22.24 18.65 6.91
CA LYS A 290 22.45 19.76 5.95
C LYS A 290 21.51 19.65 4.75
N GLY A 291 21.23 18.44 4.29
CA GLY A 291 20.30 18.19 3.19
C GLY A 291 18.86 18.54 3.56
N PHE A 292 18.37 18.15 4.73
CA PHE A 292 17.03 18.54 5.18
C PHE A 292 16.92 20.04 5.48
N GLU A 293 17.96 20.67 6.05
CA GLU A 293 18.02 22.14 6.19
C GLU A 293 18.00 22.84 4.82
N LYS A 294 18.68 22.27 3.82
CA LYS A 294 18.60 22.75 2.44
C LYS A 294 17.18 22.63 1.88
N CYS A 295 16.46 21.54 2.15
CA CYS A 295 15.07 21.40 1.74
C CYS A 295 14.19 22.52 2.31
N LEU A 296 14.37 22.85 3.60
CA LEU A 296 13.66 23.97 4.23
C LEU A 296 14.02 25.33 3.61
N ALA A 297 15.29 25.53 3.23
CA ALA A 297 15.73 26.75 2.57
C ALA A 297 15.16 26.89 1.13
N MET A 298 14.96 25.77 0.43
CA MET A 298 14.36 25.74 -0.91
C MET A 298 12.84 25.94 -0.88
N GLY A 299 12.17 25.48 0.19
CA GLY A 299 10.72 25.44 0.24
C GLY A 299 10.13 24.30 -0.59
N ASP A 300 8.80 24.18 -0.56
CA ASP A 300 8.11 23.15 -1.34
C ASP A 300 8.29 23.39 -2.86
N PRO A 301 8.50 22.33 -3.65
CA PRO A 301 8.83 22.47 -5.06
C PRO A 301 7.62 22.94 -5.90
N PRO A 302 7.86 23.44 -7.13
CA PRO A 302 6.80 23.78 -8.08
C PRO A 302 5.86 22.59 -8.34
N SER A 303 4.61 22.84 -8.73
CA SER A 303 3.57 21.81 -8.86
C SER A 303 3.93 20.62 -9.76
N ASN A 304 4.69 20.84 -10.83
CA ASN A 304 5.17 19.80 -11.76
C ASN A 304 6.34 18.96 -11.20
N GLN A 305 6.88 19.34 -10.05
CA GLN A 305 7.99 18.69 -9.34
C GLN A 305 7.59 18.32 -7.89
N ARG A 306 6.29 18.36 -7.57
CA ARG A 306 5.78 18.10 -6.22
C ARG A 306 5.12 16.72 -6.14
N PHE A 307 5.92 15.72 -5.79
CA PHE A 307 5.50 14.34 -5.61
C PHE A 307 5.55 13.89 -4.14
N ILE A 308 6.33 14.56 -3.30
CA ILE A 308 6.42 14.37 -1.85
C ILE A 308 5.88 15.62 -1.15
N PRO A 309 4.57 15.66 -0.82
CA PRO A 309 3.98 16.83 -0.17
C PRO A 309 4.70 17.15 1.15
N GLY A 310 5.18 18.38 1.30
CA GLY A 310 5.84 18.85 2.50
C GLY A 310 7.35 18.62 2.58
N SER A 311 7.98 18.12 1.50
CA SER A 311 9.43 17.86 1.42
C SER A 311 10.28 19.09 1.72
N GLY A 312 9.82 20.30 1.39
CA GLY A 312 10.48 21.56 1.72
C GLY A 312 9.87 22.30 2.91
N SER A 313 9.01 21.64 3.68
CA SER A 313 8.29 22.25 4.80
C SER A 313 8.09 21.26 5.94
N TYR A 314 6.86 20.85 6.24
CA TYR A 314 6.54 20.09 7.46
C TYR A 314 7.21 18.71 7.52
N ARG A 315 7.45 18.03 6.38
CA ARG A 315 8.15 16.73 6.39
C ARG A 315 9.64 16.89 6.65
N ALA A 316 10.29 17.91 6.09
CA ALA A 316 11.70 18.19 6.40
C ALA A 316 11.90 18.58 7.86
N HIS A 317 11.00 19.40 8.43
CA HIS A 317 10.98 19.66 9.87
C HIS A 317 10.84 18.37 10.68
N TYR A 318 9.91 17.48 10.31
CA TYR A 318 9.76 16.20 11.00
C TYR A 318 10.96 15.27 10.86
N ALA A 319 11.56 15.16 9.67
CA ALA A 319 12.77 14.37 9.47
C ALA A 319 13.94 14.87 10.34
N LEU A 320 14.10 16.19 10.47
CA LEU A 320 15.06 16.79 11.40
C LEU A 320 14.70 16.50 12.86
N SER A 321 13.42 16.53 13.22
CA SER A 321 12.96 16.13 14.55
C SER A 321 13.34 14.69 14.89
N GLU A 322 13.14 13.74 13.97
CA GLU A 322 13.51 12.35 14.20
C GLU A 322 15.03 12.18 14.33
N LEU A 323 15.79 12.87 13.48
CA LEU A 323 17.24 12.82 13.51
C LEU A 323 17.79 13.39 14.82
N TYR A 324 17.32 14.56 15.26
CA TYR A 324 17.76 15.14 16.53
C TYR A 324 17.31 14.34 17.75
N PHE A 325 16.15 13.67 17.67
CA PHE A 325 15.72 12.74 18.73
C PHE A 325 16.69 11.55 18.85
N GLU A 326 17.13 10.97 17.74
CA GLU A 326 18.13 9.89 17.73
C GLU A 326 19.52 10.36 18.17
N LEU A 327 19.82 11.65 18.02
CA LEU A 327 21.04 12.29 18.55
C LEU A 327 20.90 12.70 20.04
N GLU A 328 19.76 12.42 20.67
CA GLU A 328 19.45 12.80 22.06
C GLU A 328 19.45 14.33 22.29
N ASP A 329 19.38 15.14 21.23
CA ASP A 329 19.16 16.60 21.30
C ASP A 329 17.65 16.86 21.28
N TYR A 330 17.02 16.57 22.41
CA TYR A 330 15.56 16.64 22.54
C TYR A 330 15.00 18.06 22.39
N ASP A 331 15.77 19.09 22.77
CA ASP A 331 15.39 20.49 22.58
C ASP A 331 15.21 20.85 21.10
N ARG A 332 16.17 20.46 20.24
CA ARG A 332 16.01 20.65 18.79
C ARG A 332 14.94 19.75 18.21
N ALA A 333 14.88 18.50 18.65
CA ALA A 333 13.84 17.57 18.21
C ALA A 333 12.45 18.16 18.45
N TYR A 334 12.19 18.65 19.67
CA TYR A 334 10.94 19.29 20.04
C TYR A 334 10.65 20.51 19.16
N ARG A 335 11.62 21.41 18.98
CA ARG A 335 11.45 22.61 18.15
C ARG A 335 11.06 22.27 16.72
N TYR A 336 11.76 21.32 16.11
CA TYR A 336 11.48 20.87 14.75
C TYR A 336 10.11 20.18 14.63
N CYS A 337 9.75 19.37 15.63
CA CYS A 337 8.42 18.75 15.70
C CYS A 337 7.30 19.82 15.79
N MET A 338 7.50 20.84 16.62
CA MET A 338 6.56 21.97 16.75
C MET A 338 6.40 22.76 15.46
N GLU A 339 7.50 23.01 14.72
CA GLU A 339 7.41 23.66 13.41
C GLU A 339 6.65 22.82 12.38
N ALA A 340 6.83 21.50 12.37
CA ALA A 340 6.05 20.60 11.53
C ALA A 340 4.54 20.71 11.82
N LEU A 341 4.16 20.68 13.09
CA LEU A 341 2.76 20.83 13.52
C LEU A 341 2.20 22.25 13.28
N ARG A 342 3.03 23.28 13.39
CA ARG A 342 2.62 24.67 13.07
C ARG A 342 2.26 24.81 11.59
N LEU A 343 3.03 24.18 10.70
CA LEU A 343 2.81 24.20 9.25
C LEU A 343 1.68 23.26 8.81
N LYS A 344 1.54 22.11 9.48
CA LYS A 344 0.50 21.12 9.22
C LYS A 344 -0.06 20.59 10.55
N PRO A 345 -1.12 21.22 11.10
CA PRO A 345 -1.67 20.86 12.41
C PRO A 345 -2.23 19.44 12.52
N ASP A 346 -2.66 18.86 11.39
CA ASP A 346 -3.19 17.49 11.28
C ASP A 346 -2.10 16.45 10.97
N PHE A 347 -0.82 16.78 11.12
CA PHE A 347 0.28 15.86 10.85
C PHE A 347 0.50 14.87 12.02
N THR A 348 -0.23 13.76 11.96
CA THR A 348 -0.31 12.78 13.04
C THR A 348 1.05 12.20 13.44
N GLU A 349 1.97 12.01 12.51
CA GLU A 349 3.31 11.47 12.78
C GLU A 349 4.12 12.37 13.72
N ALA A 350 4.08 13.69 13.49
CA ALA A 350 4.71 14.66 14.41
C ALA A 350 4.00 14.68 15.76
N LEU A 351 2.67 14.60 15.77
CA LEU A 351 1.90 14.54 17.00
C LEU A 351 2.24 13.30 17.84
N TYR A 352 2.41 12.13 17.22
CA TYR A 352 2.86 10.93 17.92
C TYR A 352 4.30 11.03 18.43
N LYS A 353 5.18 11.74 17.70
CA LYS A 353 6.57 11.94 18.10
C LYS A 353 6.75 12.87 19.30
N ILE A 354 5.79 13.76 19.55
CA ILE A 354 5.94 14.77 20.60
C ILE A 354 6.01 14.18 22.01
N VAL A 355 5.26 13.11 22.28
CA VAL A 355 5.22 12.50 23.63
C VAL A 355 6.53 11.81 23.98
N PRO A 356 7.14 10.97 23.12
CA PRO A 356 8.50 10.47 23.34
C PRO A 356 9.51 11.59 23.62
N ILE A 357 9.50 12.68 22.84
CA ILE A 357 10.40 13.82 23.07
C ILE A 357 10.16 14.44 24.46
N LEU A 358 8.91 14.73 24.80
CA LEU A 358 8.55 15.35 26.08
C LEU A 358 8.85 14.47 27.29
N LEU A 359 8.73 13.14 27.14
CA LEU A 359 9.08 12.19 28.19
C LEU A 359 10.58 12.19 28.51
N GLU A 360 11.43 12.41 27.51
CA GLU A 360 12.88 12.54 27.71
C GLU A 360 13.27 13.93 28.26
N MET A 361 12.57 14.99 27.86
CA MET A 361 12.84 16.36 28.31
C MET A 361 12.32 16.66 29.72
N HIS A 362 11.20 16.04 30.12
CA HIS A 362 10.46 16.41 31.32
C HIS A 362 9.98 15.20 32.11
N ASN A 363 10.22 15.24 33.42
CA ASN A 363 9.73 14.20 34.34
C ASN A 363 8.26 14.40 34.77
N GLY A 364 7.71 15.60 34.58
CA GLY A 364 6.38 15.98 35.09
C GLY A 364 5.25 15.59 34.16
N ILE A 365 4.53 14.50 34.47
CA ILE A 365 3.48 13.99 33.59
C ILE A 365 2.32 14.96 33.35
N GLY A 366 2.01 15.81 34.33
CA GLY A 366 1.00 16.85 34.20
C GLY A 366 1.35 17.90 33.14
N TYR A 367 2.64 18.22 32.99
CA TYR A 367 3.10 19.12 31.93
C TYR A 367 2.96 18.45 30.55
N ILE A 368 3.31 17.17 30.43
CA ILE A 368 3.18 16.42 29.18
C ILE A 368 1.72 16.34 28.76
N LYS A 369 0.81 15.96 29.68
CA LYS A 369 -0.65 15.98 29.46
C LYS A 369 -1.12 17.35 28.96
N SER A 370 -0.80 18.41 29.70
CA SER A 370 -1.21 19.78 29.36
C SER A 370 -0.66 20.25 28.00
N SER A 371 0.55 19.82 27.65
CA SER A 371 1.21 20.14 26.37
C SER A 371 0.50 19.43 25.22
N VAL A 372 0.23 18.13 25.35
CA VAL A 372 -0.49 17.36 24.33
C VAL A 372 -1.91 17.88 24.15
N GLU A 373 -2.63 18.13 25.23
CA GLU A 373 -3.98 18.72 25.20
C GLU A 373 -4.01 20.09 24.52
N SER A 374 -2.90 20.84 24.57
CA SER A 374 -2.83 22.17 23.97
C SER A 374 -3.02 22.17 22.44
N PHE A 375 -2.65 21.08 21.75
CA PHE A 375 -2.85 20.91 20.30
C PHE A 375 -4.31 20.71 19.91
N PHE A 376 -5.18 20.39 20.88
CA PHE A 376 -6.61 20.15 20.67
C PHE A 376 -7.48 21.27 21.27
N ARG A 377 -6.89 22.40 21.66
CA ARG A 377 -7.63 23.52 22.26
C ARG A 377 -8.69 24.05 21.28
N GLY A 378 -9.92 24.15 21.77
CA GLY A 378 -11.10 24.58 21.00
C GLY A 378 -11.98 23.42 20.49
N SER A 379 -11.53 22.17 20.60
CA SER A 379 -12.25 21.00 20.07
C SER A 379 -12.09 19.73 20.91
N ILE A 380 -11.78 19.81 22.22
CA ILE A 380 -11.74 18.62 23.09
C ILE A 380 -13.13 17.97 23.08
N ASN A 381 -13.22 16.92 22.29
CA ASN A 381 -14.38 16.09 22.11
C ASN A 381 -13.93 14.64 22.22
N ARG A 382 -14.88 13.73 22.07
CA ARG A 382 -14.62 12.29 22.12
C ARG A 382 -13.49 11.86 21.18
N SER A 383 -13.51 12.31 19.92
CA SER A 383 -12.49 11.93 18.93
C SER A 383 -11.11 12.42 19.34
N SER A 384 -10.98 13.66 19.82
CA SER A 384 -9.70 14.19 20.30
C SER A 384 -9.19 13.42 21.53
N LEU A 385 -10.06 13.06 22.47
CA LEU A 385 -9.69 12.25 23.64
C LEU A 385 -9.19 10.86 23.24
N MET A 386 -9.83 10.23 22.24
CA MET A 386 -9.38 8.95 21.68
C MET A 386 -7.98 9.09 21.05
N THR A 387 -7.76 10.15 20.26
CA THR A 387 -6.44 10.42 19.66
C THR A 387 -5.36 10.65 20.74
N ILE A 388 -5.67 11.42 21.79
CA ILE A 388 -4.75 11.63 22.91
C ILE A 388 -4.40 10.30 23.59
N ALA A 389 -5.41 9.45 23.85
CA ALA A 389 -5.19 8.14 24.44
C ALA A 389 -4.30 7.25 23.56
N ASP A 390 -4.52 7.24 22.24
CA ASP A 390 -3.71 6.47 21.29
C ASP A 390 -2.25 6.95 21.25
N ILE A 391 -1.99 8.25 21.38
CA ILE A 391 -0.62 8.79 21.49
C ILE A 391 0.09 8.24 22.73
N PHE A 392 -0.60 8.20 23.87
CA PHE A 392 -0.05 7.65 25.11
C PHE A 392 0.11 6.12 25.06
N ILE A 393 -0.77 5.40 24.35
CA ILE A 393 -0.58 3.96 24.05
C ILE A 393 0.71 3.75 23.27
N MET A 394 0.97 4.53 22.20
CA MET A 394 2.20 4.41 21.41
C MET A 394 3.47 4.65 22.24
N SER A 395 3.36 5.44 23.30
CA SER A 395 4.42 5.70 24.28
C SER A 395 4.42 4.74 25.48
N ARG A 396 3.63 3.65 25.42
CA ARG A 396 3.44 2.64 26.48
C ARG A 396 3.01 3.21 27.84
N LYS A 397 2.32 4.36 27.83
CA LYS A 397 1.74 5.01 29.03
C LYS A 397 0.26 4.65 29.15
N TYR A 398 0.01 3.37 29.43
CA TYR A 398 -1.34 2.80 29.45
C TYR A 398 -2.22 3.35 30.59
N ASP A 399 -1.60 3.73 31.71
CA ASP A 399 -2.26 4.40 32.84
C ASP A 399 -2.86 5.73 32.42
N ILE A 400 -2.09 6.53 31.67
CA ILE A 400 -2.54 7.82 31.15
C ILE A 400 -3.59 7.64 30.06
N ALA A 401 -3.37 6.71 29.14
CA ALA A 401 -4.33 6.42 28.08
C ALA A 401 -5.69 6.01 28.68
N LEU A 402 -5.68 5.21 29.74
CA LEU A 402 -6.88 4.82 30.47
C LEU A 402 -7.66 6.01 31.02
N ASP A 403 -6.98 7.01 31.61
CA ASP A 403 -7.64 8.25 32.09
C ASP A 403 -8.41 8.95 30.95
N TYR A 404 -7.81 9.04 29.76
CA TYR A 404 -8.44 9.69 28.61
C TYR A 404 -9.60 8.87 28.04
N PHE A 405 -9.52 7.54 28.01
CA PHE A 405 -10.67 6.71 27.64
C PHE A 405 -11.83 6.83 28.63
N VAL A 406 -11.54 6.92 29.94
CA VAL A 406 -12.57 7.17 30.97
C VAL A 406 -13.24 8.53 30.75
N LEU A 407 -12.50 9.56 30.34
CA LEU A 407 -13.08 10.84 29.97
C LEU A 407 -13.93 10.74 28.70
N ALA A 408 -13.47 10.01 27.68
CA ALA A 408 -14.22 9.81 26.43
C ALA A 408 -15.53 9.03 26.66
N GLU A 409 -15.53 8.03 27.54
CA GLU A 409 -16.70 7.22 27.92
C GLU A 409 -17.83 8.06 28.54
N LYS A 410 -17.52 9.16 29.22
CA LYS A 410 -18.56 10.04 29.80
C LYS A 410 -19.52 10.60 28.76
N THR A 411 -19.08 10.69 27.51
CA THR A 411 -19.89 11.21 26.39
C THR A 411 -20.80 10.15 25.77
N ASP A 412 -20.43 8.87 25.86
CA ASP A 412 -21.25 7.72 25.46
C ASP A 412 -20.71 6.47 26.19
N ARG A 413 -21.51 6.01 27.16
CA ARG A 413 -21.12 4.99 28.14
C ARG A 413 -21.05 3.58 27.56
N ASP A 414 -21.71 3.33 26.44
CA ASP A 414 -21.93 1.97 25.93
C ASP A 414 -21.13 1.68 24.65
N SER A 415 -20.11 2.49 24.37
CA SER A 415 -19.26 2.31 23.20
C SER A 415 -18.36 1.08 23.35
N ALA A 416 -18.62 0.06 22.50
CA ALA A 416 -17.83 -1.16 22.43
C ALA A 416 -16.31 -0.90 22.21
N ASP A 417 -15.96 0.08 21.36
CA ASP A 417 -14.57 0.46 21.08
C ASP A 417 -13.86 1.00 22.34
N ILE A 418 -14.50 1.94 23.07
CA ILE A 418 -13.91 2.48 24.30
C ILE A 418 -13.76 1.40 25.37
N LEU A 419 -14.79 0.58 25.57
CA LEU A 419 -14.75 -0.51 26.55
C LEU A 419 -13.62 -1.50 26.23
N TYR A 420 -13.47 -1.87 24.95
CA TYR A 420 -12.38 -2.73 24.50
C TYR A 420 -11.01 -2.09 24.74
N ARG A 421 -10.81 -0.82 24.36
CA ARG A 421 -9.53 -0.12 24.54
C ARG A 421 -9.16 0.10 26.01
N LYS A 422 -10.15 0.40 26.88
CA LYS A 422 -9.95 0.44 28.34
C LYS A 422 -9.49 -0.92 28.87
N GLY A 423 -10.16 -2.00 28.46
CA GLY A 423 -9.80 -3.36 28.82
C GLY A 423 -8.36 -3.69 28.40
N MET A 424 -7.95 -3.28 27.19
CA MET A 424 -6.58 -3.46 26.70
C MET A 424 -5.56 -2.67 27.55
N CYS A 425 -5.85 -1.42 27.92
CA CYS A 425 -4.96 -0.65 28.81
C CYS A 425 -4.80 -1.34 30.17
N LEU A 426 -5.92 -1.78 30.77
CA LEU A 426 -5.92 -2.50 32.05
C LEU A 426 -5.17 -3.83 31.97
N LEU A 427 -5.29 -4.55 30.85
CA LEU A 427 -4.53 -5.78 30.60
C LEU A 427 -3.03 -5.47 30.62
N TYR A 428 -2.57 -4.45 29.88
CA TYR A 428 -1.16 -4.06 29.88
C TYR A 428 -0.66 -3.54 31.24
N LEU A 429 -1.55 -2.97 32.06
CA LEU A 429 -1.28 -2.59 33.46
C LEU A 429 -1.32 -3.78 34.44
N LYS A 430 -1.60 -4.99 33.95
CA LYS A 430 -1.74 -6.23 34.74
C LYS A 430 -2.91 -6.22 35.73
N GLU A 431 -3.88 -5.33 35.51
CA GLU A 431 -5.13 -5.24 36.27
C GLU A 431 -6.19 -6.17 35.66
N PHE A 432 -5.91 -7.47 35.65
CA PHE A 432 -6.66 -8.46 34.88
C PHE A 432 -8.15 -8.53 35.22
N ASP A 433 -8.54 -8.39 36.48
CA ASP A 433 -9.95 -8.46 36.87
C ASP A 433 -10.76 -7.26 36.33
N ARG A 434 -10.21 -6.05 36.43
CA ARG A 434 -10.83 -4.84 35.83
C ARG A 434 -10.82 -4.89 34.30
N ALA A 435 -9.78 -5.48 33.70
CA ALA A 435 -9.74 -5.70 32.26
C ALA A 435 -10.89 -6.62 31.83
N VAL A 436 -11.12 -7.72 32.56
CA VAL A 436 -12.24 -8.65 32.32
C VAL A 436 -13.59 -7.95 32.44
N GLU A 437 -13.81 -7.11 33.46
CA GLU A 437 -15.05 -6.33 33.60
C GLU A 437 -15.31 -5.44 32.37
N CYS A 438 -14.28 -4.77 31.86
CA CYS A 438 -14.40 -3.93 30.66
C CYS A 438 -14.72 -4.76 29.42
N PHE A 439 -14.02 -5.87 29.22
CA PHE A 439 -14.26 -6.76 28.09
C PHE A 439 -15.63 -7.45 28.13
N ASP A 440 -16.10 -7.83 29.32
CA ASP A 440 -17.41 -8.48 29.48
C ASP A 440 -18.57 -7.52 29.19
N SER A 441 -18.34 -6.23 29.41
CA SER A 441 -19.27 -5.14 29.11
C SER A 441 -19.36 -4.81 27.61
N VAL A 442 -18.45 -5.34 26.77
CA VAL A 442 -18.49 -5.14 25.31
C VAL A 442 -19.70 -5.86 24.74
N LYS A 443 -20.59 -5.12 24.05
CA LYS A 443 -21.80 -5.67 23.40
C LYS A 443 -21.45 -6.38 22.07
N PRO A 444 -22.28 -7.33 21.60
CA PRO A 444 -22.12 -7.96 20.28
C PRO A 444 -21.93 -6.94 19.16
N GLY A 445 -20.88 -7.13 18.35
CA GLY A 445 -20.43 -6.18 17.33
C GLY A 445 -18.96 -6.38 16.98
N GLU A 446 -18.33 -5.35 16.40
CA GLU A 446 -16.95 -5.39 15.87
C GLU A 446 -15.91 -5.89 16.88
N PHE A 447 -15.98 -5.45 18.13
CA PHE A 447 -14.97 -5.80 19.17
C PHE A 447 -15.35 -7.00 20.04
N TYR A 448 -16.53 -7.57 19.85
CA TYR A 448 -17.09 -8.55 20.78
C TYR A 448 -16.27 -9.85 20.87
N GLU A 449 -15.99 -10.44 19.71
CA GLU A 449 -15.23 -11.68 19.61
C GLU A 449 -13.80 -11.51 20.17
N MET A 450 -13.12 -10.41 19.79
CA MET A 450 -11.81 -10.06 20.32
C MET A 450 -11.84 -9.91 21.85
N ALA A 451 -12.87 -9.27 22.41
CA ALA A 451 -13.03 -9.12 23.85
C ALA A 451 -13.13 -10.49 24.54
N ARG A 452 -13.86 -11.46 23.97
CA ARG A 452 -13.97 -12.82 24.54
C ARG A 452 -12.62 -13.56 24.58
N PHE A 453 -11.82 -13.45 23.52
CA PHE A 453 -10.44 -13.98 23.54
C PHE A 453 -9.57 -13.29 24.58
N ARG A 454 -9.69 -11.96 24.75
CA ARG A 454 -8.94 -11.21 25.77
C ARG A 454 -9.34 -11.58 27.21
N ILE A 455 -10.61 -11.91 27.47
CA ILE A 455 -11.05 -12.43 28.78
C ILE A 455 -10.37 -13.77 29.06
N ALA A 456 -10.39 -14.70 28.11
CA ALA A 456 -9.71 -16.00 28.28
C ALA A 456 -8.21 -15.83 28.52
N LEU A 457 -7.55 -14.90 27.80
CA LEU A 457 -6.15 -14.55 28.03
C LEU A 457 -5.91 -14.00 29.44
N CYS A 458 -6.75 -13.08 29.93
CA CYS A 458 -6.61 -12.56 31.29
C CYS A 458 -6.70 -13.68 32.34
N GLU A 459 -7.60 -14.65 32.16
CA GLU A 459 -7.68 -15.81 33.06
C GLU A 459 -6.46 -16.71 32.96
N ALA A 460 -5.94 -16.96 31.76
CA ALA A 460 -4.71 -17.72 31.57
C ALA A 460 -3.50 -17.04 32.22
N LEU A 461 -3.36 -15.71 32.08
CA LEU A 461 -2.29 -14.92 32.70
C LEU A 461 -2.39 -14.87 34.23
N LYS A 462 -3.60 -14.99 34.79
CA LYS A 462 -3.82 -15.19 36.23
C LYS A 462 -3.49 -16.60 36.73
N GLY A 463 -3.20 -17.54 35.84
CA GLY A 463 -2.96 -18.96 36.18
C GLY A 463 -4.21 -19.84 36.16
N ASN A 464 -5.38 -19.30 35.79
CA ASN A 464 -6.67 -20.01 35.82
C ASN A 464 -6.94 -20.76 34.51
N MET A 465 -6.09 -21.73 34.16
CA MET A 465 -6.16 -22.44 32.87
C MET A 465 -7.51 -23.12 32.62
N TYR A 466 -8.10 -23.74 33.66
CA TYR A 466 -9.41 -24.38 33.55
C TYR A 466 -10.51 -23.39 33.13
N LYS A 467 -10.53 -22.19 33.72
CA LYS A 467 -11.50 -21.14 33.39
C LYS A 467 -11.23 -20.57 32.00
N ALA A 468 -9.96 -20.37 31.64
CA ALA A 468 -9.58 -19.93 30.29
C ALA A 468 -10.05 -20.92 29.22
N SER A 469 -9.82 -22.21 29.40
CA SER A 469 -10.27 -23.29 28.52
C SER A 469 -11.80 -23.30 28.34
N GLN A 470 -12.56 -23.22 29.45
CA GLN A 470 -14.02 -23.13 29.38
C GLN A 470 -14.53 -21.91 28.61
N LEU A 471 -13.87 -20.76 28.77
CA LEU A 471 -14.23 -19.55 28.02
C LEU A 471 -13.94 -19.70 26.53
N LEU A 472 -12.83 -20.33 26.16
CA LEU A 472 -12.47 -20.62 24.77
C LEU A 472 -13.41 -21.65 24.13
N GLU A 473 -13.94 -22.62 24.87
CA GLU A 473 -14.96 -23.53 24.35
C GLU A 473 -16.25 -22.80 23.95
N LYS A 474 -16.64 -21.77 24.71
CA LYS A 474 -17.81 -20.92 24.38
C LYS A 474 -17.60 -20.06 23.13
N THR A 475 -16.36 -19.87 22.69
CA THR A 475 -16.04 -19.17 21.42
C THR A 475 -16.22 -20.06 20.18
N ASN A 476 -16.64 -21.32 20.35
CA ASN A 476 -16.89 -22.25 19.24
C ASN A 476 -17.96 -21.73 18.25
N GLU A 477 -18.82 -20.84 18.69
CA GLU A 477 -19.93 -20.26 17.92
C GLU A 477 -19.50 -19.13 16.97
N TYR A 478 -18.26 -18.65 17.06
CA TYR A 478 -17.75 -17.54 16.26
C TYR A 478 -17.03 -17.98 14.98
N LYS A 479 -16.84 -17.03 14.06
CA LYS A 479 -16.28 -17.29 12.71
C LYS A 479 -14.76 -17.43 12.72
N ASP A 480 -14.03 -16.85 13.66
CA ASP A 480 -12.56 -16.87 13.68
C ASP A 480 -12.02 -18.16 14.32
N ASP A 481 -11.90 -19.20 13.51
CA ASP A 481 -11.34 -20.49 13.93
C ASP A 481 -9.81 -20.40 14.17
N ASP A 482 -9.11 -19.53 13.45
CA ASP A 482 -7.65 -19.41 13.52
C ASP A 482 -7.23 -18.83 14.87
N THR A 483 -7.84 -17.71 15.29
CA THR A 483 -7.57 -17.08 16.60
C THR A 483 -7.93 -18.02 17.74
N ARG A 484 -9.09 -18.69 17.64
CA ARG A 484 -9.52 -19.68 18.62
C ARG A 484 -8.52 -20.81 18.76
N THR A 485 -8.02 -21.32 17.65
CA THR A 485 -7.03 -22.41 17.63
C THR A 485 -5.76 -21.97 18.34
N VAL A 486 -5.19 -20.81 18.00
CA VAL A 486 -3.97 -20.30 18.65
C VAL A 486 -4.16 -20.12 20.16
N TYR A 487 -5.29 -19.55 20.59
CA TYR A 487 -5.55 -19.31 22.02
C TYR A 487 -5.79 -20.61 22.79
N LYS A 488 -6.45 -21.61 22.19
CA LYS A 488 -6.61 -22.94 22.81
C LYS A 488 -5.25 -23.62 22.96
N THR A 489 -4.45 -23.67 21.89
CA THR A 489 -3.11 -24.26 21.93
C THR A 489 -2.21 -23.53 22.93
N PHE A 490 -2.32 -22.21 23.04
CA PHE A 490 -1.61 -21.44 24.06
C PHE A 490 -1.96 -21.91 25.48
N VAL A 491 -3.24 -22.05 25.81
CA VAL A 491 -3.66 -22.54 27.15
C VAL A 491 -3.19 -23.97 27.38
N GLU A 492 -3.28 -24.85 26.38
CA GLU A 492 -2.80 -26.24 26.48
C GLU A 492 -1.29 -26.33 26.73
N ILE A 493 -0.48 -25.48 26.08
CA ILE A 493 0.95 -25.33 26.34
C ILE A 493 1.21 -24.93 27.79
N LEU A 494 0.43 -23.99 28.32
CA LEU A 494 0.58 -23.54 29.71
C LEU A 494 0.20 -24.62 30.72
N GLU A 495 -0.77 -25.48 30.40
CA GLU A 495 -1.14 -26.69 31.15
C GLU A 495 -0.10 -27.81 31.06
N GLY A 496 0.90 -27.69 30.17
CA GLY A 496 1.94 -28.71 29.94
C GLY A 496 1.46 -29.88 29.08
N LYS A 497 0.38 -29.70 28.32
CA LYS A 497 -0.10 -30.71 27.38
C LYS A 497 0.81 -30.76 26.15
N LYS A 498 0.96 -31.96 25.59
CA LYS A 498 1.61 -32.12 24.29
C LYS A 498 0.65 -31.64 23.20
N CYS A 499 1.07 -30.64 22.45
CA CYS A 499 0.29 -30.05 21.37
C CYS A 499 0.76 -30.60 20.01
N GLU A 500 -0.18 -30.90 19.13
CA GLU A 500 0.11 -31.24 17.74
C GLU A 500 0.38 -29.96 16.92
N PRO A 501 1.07 -30.05 15.77
CA PRO A 501 1.27 -28.91 14.89
C PRO A 501 -0.06 -28.25 14.51
N ILE A 502 -0.13 -26.93 14.60
CA ILE A 502 -1.32 -26.13 14.26
C ILE A 502 -1.60 -26.25 12.75
N ASN A 503 -0.54 -26.34 11.95
CA ASN A 503 -0.65 -26.60 10.53
C ASN A 503 0.57 -27.35 9.96
N SER A 504 0.44 -27.82 8.72
CA SER A 504 1.47 -28.55 7.99
C SER A 504 1.79 -27.94 6.61
N ASN A 505 1.24 -26.76 6.30
CA ASN A 505 1.41 -26.08 5.02
C ASN A 505 1.95 -24.64 5.20
N ARG A 506 3.02 -24.31 4.47
CA ARG A 506 3.73 -23.03 4.53
C ARG A 506 2.90 -21.84 4.06
N GLU A 507 1.98 -22.02 3.11
CA GLU A 507 1.11 -20.93 2.60
C GLU A 507 0.00 -20.55 3.60
N GLU A 508 -0.50 -21.49 4.39
CA GLU A 508 -1.51 -21.24 5.45
C GLU A 508 -0.88 -20.66 6.72
N SER A 509 0.42 -20.87 6.92
CA SER A 509 1.16 -20.44 8.11
C SER A 509 1.18 -18.93 8.33
N GLY A 510 1.05 -18.13 7.27
CA GLY A 510 1.08 -16.66 7.38
C GLY A 510 -0.04 -16.09 8.27
N ARG A 511 -1.23 -16.72 8.27
CA ARG A 511 -2.38 -16.26 9.07
C ARG A 511 -2.15 -16.48 10.57
N PHE A 512 -1.68 -17.66 10.94
CA PHE A 512 -1.35 -18.01 12.33
C PHE A 512 -0.18 -17.20 12.89
N VAL A 513 0.85 -16.93 12.07
CA VAL A 513 2.02 -16.15 12.51
C VAL A 513 1.61 -14.79 13.06
N ASN A 514 0.72 -14.05 12.37
CA ASN A 514 0.27 -12.74 12.83
C ASN A 514 -0.45 -12.85 14.18
N ILE A 515 -1.38 -13.80 14.31
CA ILE A 515 -2.13 -14.04 15.55
C ILE A 515 -1.21 -14.42 16.71
N ILE A 516 -0.23 -15.31 16.46
CA ILE A 516 0.75 -15.73 17.46
C ILE A 516 1.61 -14.54 17.89
N PHE A 517 2.09 -13.71 16.97
CA PHE A 517 2.90 -12.54 17.33
C PHE A 517 2.10 -11.47 18.08
N ASP A 518 0.83 -11.28 17.74
CA ASP A 518 -0.07 -10.41 18.51
C ASP A 518 -0.22 -10.91 19.95
N LEU A 519 -0.47 -12.21 20.14
CA LEU A 519 -0.56 -12.85 21.45
C LEU A 519 0.78 -12.73 22.21
N LEU A 520 1.90 -13.09 21.58
CA LEU A 520 3.24 -13.03 22.19
C LEU A 520 3.60 -11.60 22.60
N SER A 521 3.20 -10.59 21.83
CA SER A 521 3.45 -9.18 22.18
C SER A 521 2.75 -8.78 23.49
N ILE A 522 1.51 -9.27 23.69
CA ILE A 522 0.73 -9.03 24.88
C ILE A 522 1.33 -9.79 26.07
N VAL A 523 1.64 -11.08 25.88
CA VAL A 523 2.18 -11.93 26.95
C VAL A 523 3.57 -11.45 27.39
N LEU A 524 4.42 -11.00 26.47
CA LEU A 524 5.72 -10.42 26.80
C LEU A 524 5.60 -9.16 27.68
N THR A 525 4.58 -8.35 27.44
CA THR A 525 4.40 -7.07 28.12
C THR A 525 3.66 -7.23 29.46
N ALA A 526 2.59 -8.02 29.46
CA ALA A 526 1.66 -8.13 30.58
C ALA A 526 1.81 -9.43 31.40
N GLY A 527 2.29 -10.51 30.78
CA GLY A 527 2.37 -11.83 31.41
C GLY A 527 3.56 -12.02 32.35
N PRO A 528 3.53 -13.10 33.17
CA PRO A 528 4.72 -13.59 33.86
C PRO A 528 5.81 -14.04 32.86
N PRO A 529 7.12 -13.87 33.17
CA PRO A 529 8.20 -14.31 32.28
C PRO A 529 8.12 -15.79 31.88
N GLU A 530 7.76 -16.67 32.82
CA GLU A 530 7.65 -18.11 32.59
C GLU A 530 6.51 -18.44 31.61
N THR A 531 5.43 -17.65 31.66
CA THR A 531 4.31 -17.77 30.71
C THR A 531 4.76 -17.41 29.30
N PHE A 532 5.54 -16.34 29.14
CA PHE A 532 6.09 -15.96 27.84
C PHE A 532 7.05 -17.03 27.30
N GLU A 533 7.99 -17.51 28.11
CA GLU A 533 8.95 -18.56 27.71
C GLU A 533 8.23 -19.82 27.22
N LYS A 534 7.22 -20.30 27.96
CA LYS A 534 6.39 -21.43 27.54
C LYS A 534 5.67 -21.15 26.22
N SER A 535 5.11 -19.94 26.06
CA SER A 535 4.34 -19.57 24.88
C SER A 535 5.15 -19.55 23.59
N LEU A 536 6.49 -19.44 23.66
CA LEU A 536 7.36 -19.57 22.48
C LEU A 536 7.25 -20.94 21.80
N GLN A 537 6.74 -21.98 22.50
CA GLN A 537 6.44 -23.26 21.89
C GLN A 537 5.42 -23.17 20.74
N LEU A 538 4.54 -22.15 20.73
CA LEU A 538 3.63 -21.88 19.62
C LEU A 538 4.37 -21.72 18.29
N LEU A 539 5.57 -21.12 18.31
CA LEU A 539 6.38 -20.90 17.11
C LEU A 539 6.91 -22.22 16.52
N ASN A 540 7.00 -23.28 17.32
CA ASN A 540 7.42 -24.60 16.85
C ASN A 540 6.25 -25.41 16.27
N LEU A 541 5.01 -24.95 16.44
CA LEU A 541 3.81 -25.63 15.96
C LEU A 541 3.33 -25.11 14.59
N ILE A 542 4.09 -24.20 13.99
CA ILE A 542 3.83 -23.62 12.66
C ILE A 542 5.08 -23.72 11.78
N GLU A 543 4.88 -23.88 10.47
CA GLU A 543 5.99 -23.95 9.50
C GLU A 543 6.20 -22.60 8.80
N ASN A 544 6.98 -21.71 9.43
CA ASN A 544 7.30 -20.40 8.87
C ASN A 544 8.76 -19.98 9.17
N ASP A 545 9.51 -19.60 8.15
CA ASP A 545 10.94 -19.27 8.25
C ASP A 545 11.22 -17.82 8.69
N GLU A 546 10.19 -17.00 8.90
CA GLU A 546 10.30 -15.64 9.44
C GLU A 546 10.14 -15.57 10.97
N VAL A 547 9.78 -16.67 11.64
CA VAL A 547 9.46 -16.65 13.07
C VAL A 547 10.60 -16.11 13.93
N LEU A 548 11.85 -16.45 13.62
CA LEU A 548 13.01 -15.95 14.37
C LEU A 548 13.29 -14.47 14.10
N LEU A 549 13.11 -14.02 12.86
CA LEU A 549 13.24 -12.61 12.49
C LEU A 549 12.21 -11.77 13.24
N ARG A 550 10.94 -12.20 13.23
CA ARG A 550 9.85 -11.51 13.93
C ARG A 550 10.04 -11.52 15.45
N LEU A 551 10.53 -12.63 16.02
CA LEU A 551 10.85 -12.73 17.44
C LEU A 551 11.98 -11.77 17.83
N ALA A 552 13.02 -11.65 17.00
CA ALA A 552 14.10 -10.70 17.22
C ALA A 552 13.59 -9.25 17.25
N LYS A 553 12.71 -8.88 16.30
CA LYS A 553 12.06 -7.56 16.27
C LYS A 553 11.17 -7.32 17.49
N LEU A 554 10.41 -8.34 17.91
CA LEU A 554 9.58 -8.26 19.11
C LEU A 554 10.42 -7.97 20.36
N TYR A 555 11.53 -8.69 20.55
CA TYR A 555 12.47 -8.42 21.64
C TYR A 555 13.07 -7.01 21.56
N TYR A 556 13.51 -6.59 20.37
CA TYR A 556 14.12 -5.28 20.16
C TYR A 556 13.16 -4.15 20.56
N SER A 557 11.91 -4.21 20.08
CA SER A 557 10.88 -3.20 20.34
C SER A 557 10.46 -3.14 21.81
N ASN A 558 10.76 -4.18 22.60
CA ASN A 558 10.53 -4.23 24.05
C ASN A 558 11.80 -3.98 24.88
N GLY A 559 12.92 -3.63 24.24
CA GLY A 559 14.18 -3.29 24.92
C GLY A 559 15.06 -4.48 25.32
N TYR A 560 14.70 -5.71 24.93
CA TYR A 560 15.47 -6.92 25.20
C TYR A 560 16.58 -7.11 24.16
N TYR A 561 17.50 -6.16 24.06
CA TYR A 561 18.50 -6.08 22.98
C TYR A 561 19.42 -7.30 22.88
N SER A 562 19.79 -7.92 24.00
CA SER A 562 20.61 -9.15 24.00
C SER A 562 19.88 -10.33 23.35
N LEU A 563 18.61 -10.54 23.72
CA LEU A 563 17.77 -11.60 23.14
C LEU A 563 17.47 -11.31 21.66
N ALA A 564 17.19 -10.05 21.34
CA ALA A 564 17.00 -9.61 19.95
C ALA A 564 18.22 -9.94 19.08
N TYR A 565 19.43 -9.62 19.55
CA TYR A 565 20.67 -9.95 18.85
C TYR A 565 20.82 -11.45 18.61
N GLN A 566 20.58 -12.26 19.65
CA GLN A 566 20.66 -13.72 19.54
C GLN A 566 19.70 -14.26 18.48
N GLU A 567 18.45 -13.80 18.49
CA GLU A 567 17.44 -14.28 17.53
C GLU A 567 17.66 -13.77 16.11
N PHE A 568 18.17 -12.54 15.91
CA PHE A 568 18.62 -12.09 14.59
C PHE A 568 19.72 -13.01 14.03
N MET A 569 20.72 -13.34 14.86
CA MET A 569 21.80 -14.23 14.45
C MET A 569 21.31 -15.66 14.16
N ARG A 570 20.32 -16.17 14.92
CA ARG A 570 19.71 -17.47 14.66
C ARG A 570 18.90 -17.47 13.36
N SER A 571 18.11 -16.42 13.11
CA SER A 571 17.37 -16.24 11.86
C SER A 571 18.28 -16.30 10.63
N ILE A 572 19.40 -15.58 10.68
CA ILE A 572 20.41 -15.58 9.60
C ILE A 572 21.03 -16.98 9.44
N LYS A 573 21.45 -17.61 10.54
CA LYS A 573 22.14 -18.92 10.49
C LYS A 573 21.24 -20.07 10.05
N MET A 574 20.00 -20.11 10.52
CA MET A 574 19.09 -21.23 10.29
C MET A 574 18.30 -21.08 8.99
N PHE A 575 17.89 -19.86 8.66
CA PHE A 575 16.97 -19.61 7.54
C PHE A 575 17.54 -18.69 6.46
N GLY A 576 18.70 -18.08 6.68
CA GLY A 576 19.24 -17.06 5.77
C GLY A 576 18.36 -15.80 5.70
N LYS A 577 17.57 -15.54 6.75
CA LYS A 577 16.57 -14.46 6.76
C LYS A 577 17.00 -13.27 7.61
N ILE A 578 17.04 -12.09 7.00
CA ILE A 578 17.13 -10.78 7.63
C ILE A 578 16.60 -9.75 6.64
N ASP A 579 15.88 -8.74 7.12
CA ASP A 579 15.42 -7.63 6.28
C ASP A 579 16.11 -6.31 6.64
N ARG A 580 15.86 -5.27 5.84
CA ARG A 580 16.49 -3.95 6.02
C ARG A 580 16.24 -3.36 7.40
N GLU A 581 15.05 -3.58 7.95
CA GLU A 581 14.69 -3.14 9.30
C GLU A 581 15.51 -3.90 10.36
N GLY A 582 15.58 -5.23 10.26
CA GLY A 582 16.37 -6.09 11.14
C GLY A 582 17.86 -5.75 11.12
N ILE A 583 18.42 -5.43 9.95
CA ILE A 583 19.81 -4.95 9.83
C ILE A 583 20.01 -3.64 10.61
N LYS A 584 19.10 -2.67 10.46
CA LYS A 584 19.17 -1.40 11.21
C LYS A 584 19.08 -1.64 12.72
N MET A 585 18.16 -2.49 13.17
CA MET A 585 18.02 -2.86 14.57
C MET A 585 19.30 -3.54 15.09
N LEU A 586 19.85 -4.50 14.35
CA LEU A 586 21.09 -5.19 14.68
C LEU A 586 22.27 -4.22 14.80
N ASN A 587 22.43 -3.31 13.84
CA ASN A 587 23.46 -2.28 13.86
C ASN A 587 23.32 -1.36 15.07
N ARG A 588 22.10 -1.00 15.46
CA ARG A 588 21.84 -0.20 16.68
C ARG A 588 22.24 -0.95 17.94
N ILE A 589 21.92 -2.25 18.06
CA ILE A 589 22.34 -3.09 19.19
C ILE A 589 23.88 -3.09 19.30
N VAL A 590 24.56 -3.36 18.18
CA VAL A 590 26.03 -3.44 18.15
C VAL A 590 26.66 -2.09 18.45
N SER A 591 26.10 -0.99 17.94
CA SER A 591 26.62 0.37 18.18
C SER A 591 26.44 0.81 19.64
N LYS A 592 25.32 0.44 20.27
CA LYS A 592 25.06 0.70 21.71
C LYS A 592 25.88 -0.17 22.65
N SER A 593 26.44 -1.28 22.17
CA SER A 593 27.31 -2.18 22.94
C SER A 593 28.76 -1.68 23.15
N SER A 594 29.02 -0.39 22.92
CA SER A 594 30.18 0.29 23.50
C SER A 594 30.02 0.42 25.04
N PRO A 595 31.11 0.36 25.84
CA PRO A 595 31.09 -0.20 27.20
C PRO A 595 30.52 0.74 28.27
N LYS A 596 29.24 1.11 28.18
CA LYS A 596 28.53 1.85 29.25
C LYS A 596 27.12 1.35 29.57
N HIS A 597 26.51 0.45 28.79
CA HIS A 597 25.11 0.06 29.00
C HIS A 597 24.85 -1.45 28.98
N ILE A 598 25.73 -2.23 29.62
CA ILE A 598 25.38 -3.58 30.11
C ILE A 598 25.00 -3.45 31.59
N THR A 599 23.82 -2.91 31.88
CA THR A 599 23.19 -3.04 33.21
C THR A 599 21.67 -3.02 33.08
N LYS A 600 21.14 -4.05 32.42
CA LYS A 600 19.96 -4.76 32.92
C LYS A 600 20.25 -6.24 32.72
N GLU A 601 21.23 -6.71 33.49
CA GLU A 601 21.43 -8.13 33.75
C GLU A 601 20.18 -8.64 34.47
N ILE A 602 19.52 -9.63 33.88
CA ILE A 602 18.72 -10.58 34.65
C ILE A 602 19.76 -11.56 35.20
N CYS A 603 20.07 -11.44 36.48
CA CYS A 603 20.60 -12.54 37.28
C CYS A 603 19.40 -13.31 37.89
N PRO A 604 19.59 -14.60 38.20
CA PRO A 604 18.69 -15.71 37.87
C PRO A 604 17.30 -15.68 38.52
#